data_AF-A0AAD5EB39-F1
#
_entry.id   AF-A0AAD5EB39-F1
#
_cell.length_a   1.000
_cell.length_b   1.000
_cell.length_c   1.000
_cell.angle_alpha   90.00
_cell.angle_beta   90.00
_cell.angle_gamma   90.00
#
_symmetry.space_group_name_H-M   'P 1'
#
loop_
_entity.id
_entity.type
_entity.pdbx_description
1 polymer ?
#
loop_
_entity_poly.entity_id
_entity_poly.type
_entity_poly.pdbx_seq_one_letter_code
_entity_poly.pdbx_strand_id
1 'polypeptide(L)'
;MSHKAAKAVNSLLKPYIRRILLKTHPDFFTHDVKKKKINQASFQTLQNVLAPILQERFRDSENNKPDRAVKLEFYLKNSKVNSKLSRIEHTLPISSPKSALDLWTTTTSILDLCRKIGIQVMPSDIDAAEQMISSLSKQHSSPSYARKPAPSLSQIFANELYQSPLAQNVTDVSNRLPKLQLDKNELLFFQPHMNSKIKESMKSNLQQALPMLCPERWWQKVPLLCVEDEQVINGIDVSGILVFTANMSTKDMQNCIEENLDLKLKEYQEHLGAQSTPKR
;
A
#
# COMPACT_ATOMS: atom_id res chain seq x y z
N MET A 1 -3.27 11.30 -16.27
CA MET A 1 -4.59 11.92 -15.97
C MET A 1 -4.54 13.43 -15.74
N SER A 2 -3.39 14.01 -15.33
CA SER A 2 -3.27 15.45 -14.97
C SER A 2 -3.62 16.45 -16.09
N HIS A 3 -3.25 16.17 -17.36
CA HIS A 3 -3.51 17.09 -18.48
C HIS A 3 -5.00 17.33 -18.78
N LYS A 4 -5.85 16.31 -18.66
CA LYS A 4 -7.31 16.46 -18.89
C LYS A 4 -7.95 17.33 -17.80
N ALA A 5 -7.50 17.17 -16.56
CA ALA A 5 -7.97 18.00 -15.43
C ALA A 5 -7.52 19.45 -15.58
N ALA A 6 -6.27 19.71 -15.96
CA ALA A 6 -5.78 21.07 -16.21
C ALA A 6 -6.53 21.78 -17.34
N LYS A 7 -6.85 21.08 -18.43
CA LYS A 7 -7.64 21.63 -19.54
C LYS A 7 -9.06 22.02 -19.11
N ALA A 8 -9.71 21.17 -18.32
CA ALA A 8 -11.04 21.45 -17.77
C ALA A 8 -11.00 22.66 -16.82
N VAL A 9 -10.03 22.69 -15.89
CA VAL A 9 -9.83 23.82 -14.98
C VAL A 9 -9.54 25.12 -15.73
N ASN A 10 -8.70 25.08 -16.78
CA ASN A 10 -8.38 26.25 -17.60
C ASN A 10 -9.65 26.80 -18.28
N SER A 11 -10.48 25.93 -18.86
CA SER A 11 -11.75 26.36 -19.48
C SER A 11 -12.69 27.05 -18.49
N LEU A 12 -12.70 26.59 -17.23
CA LEU A 12 -13.54 27.14 -16.16
C LEU A 12 -12.98 28.47 -15.62
N LEU A 13 -11.67 28.58 -15.40
CA LEU A 13 -11.04 29.77 -14.79
C LEU A 13 -10.83 30.94 -15.76
N LYS A 14 -10.62 30.67 -17.04
CA LYS A 14 -10.36 31.71 -18.07
C LYS A 14 -11.34 32.89 -18.06
N PRO A 15 -12.68 32.70 -18.01
CA PRO A 15 -13.63 33.82 -17.93
C PRO A 15 -13.48 34.65 -16.64
N TYR A 16 -13.07 34.03 -15.53
CA TYR A 16 -12.92 34.69 -14.23
C TYR A 16 -11.62 35.48 -14.10
N ILE A 17 -10.51 34.95 -14.62
CA ILE A 17 -9.20 35.62 -14.60
C ILE A 17 -9.29 37.00 -15.28
N ARG A 18 -9.97 37.08 -16.44
CA ARG A 18 -10.18 38.34 -17.14
C ARG A 18 -10.97 39.35 -16.30
N ARG A 19 -11.96 38.88 -15.53
CA ARG A 19 -12.78 39.73 -14.65
C ARG A 19 -12.02 40.20 -13.41
N ILE A 20 -11.13 39.36 -12.85
CA ILE A 20 -10.20 39.76 -11.78
C ILE A 20 -9.33 40.90 -12.29
N LEU A 21 -8.69 40.71 -13.45
CA LEU A 21 -7.80 41.70 -14.07
C LEU A 21 -8.50 43.06 -14.22
N LEU A 22 -9.74 43.08 -14.72
CA LEU A 22 -10.52 44.31 -14.92
C LEU A 22 -10.86 45.06 -13.62
N LYS A 23 -10.77 44.42 -12.45
CA LYS A 23 -11.05 45.05 -11.15
C LYS A 23 -9.80 45.38 -10.33
N THR A 24 -8.70 44.65 -10.54
CA THR A 24 -7.50 44.72 -9.70
C THR A 24 -6.22 45.05 -10.46
N HIS A 25 -6.29 45.39 -11.76
CA HIS A 25 -5.10 45.69 -12.56
C HIS A 25 -4.23 46.78 -11.91
N PRO A 26 -2.89 46.59 -11.83
CA PRO A 26 -1.98 47.58 -11.27
C PRO A 26 -2.05 48.94 -11.98
N ASP A 27 -2.37 48.96 -13.29
CA ASP A 27 -2.46 50.22 -14.04
C ASP A 27 -3.67 51.08 -13.66
N PHE A 28 -4.65 50.55 -12.93
CA PHE A 28 -5.71 51.39 -12.37
C PHE A 28 -5.25 52.24 -11.18
N PHE A 29 -4.06 51.97 -10.63
CA PHE A 29 -3.53 52.63 -9.44
C PHE A 29 -2.31 53.51 -9.77
N THR A 30 -2.37 54.29 -10.86
CA THR A 30 -1.29 55.21 -11.26
C THR A 30 -0.93 56.21 -10.15
N HIS A 31 -1.92 56.68 -9.40
CA HIS A 31 -1.75 57.66 -8.33
C HIS A 31 -1.32 57.02 -6.98
N ASP A 32 -1.58 55.73 -6.77
CA ASP A 32 -1.29 55.01 -5.53
C ASP A 32 -0.20 53.95 -5.74
N VAL A 33 1.07 54.39 -5.74
CA VAL A 33 2.24 53.53 -6.02
C VAL A 33 2.30 52.29 -5.10
N LYS A 34 1.89 52.43 -3.83
CA LYS A 34 1.85 51.31 -2.87
C LYS A 34 0.83 50.24 -3.29
N LYS A 35 -0.39 50.64 -3.66
CA LYS A 35 -1.45 49.72 -4.12
C LYS A 35 -1.08 49.07 -5.45
N LYS A 36 -0.48 49.85 -6.36
CA LYS A 36 0.06 49.36 -7.63
C LYS A 36 1.08 48.23 -7.42
N LYS A 37 2.06 48.43 -6.54
CA LYS A 37 3.08 47.42 -6.22
C LYS A 37 2.47 46.16 -5.61
N ILE A 38 1.52 46.30 -4.68
CA ILE A 38 0.87 45.15 -4.04
C ILE A 38 0.04 44.36 -5.05
N ASN A 39 -0.77 45.03 -5.88
CA ASN A 39 -1.53 44.34 -6.93
C ASN A 39 -0.63 43.68 -7.97
N GLN A 40 0.49 44.32 -8.34
CA GLN A 40 1.46 43.74 -9.25
C GLN A 40 2.10 42.47 -8.66
N ALA A 41 2.54 42.52 -7.40
CA ALA A 41 3.13 41.37 -6.70
C ALA A 41 2.12 40.22 -6.53
N SER A 42 0.88 40.53 -6.15
CA SER A 42 -0.20 39.54 -6.02
C SER A 42 -0.59 38.96 -7.37
N PHE A 43 -0.57 39.76 -8.44
CA PHE A 43 -0.85 39.26 -9.79
C PHE A 43 0.27 38.36 -10.33
N GLN A 44 1.54 38.73 -10.11
CA GLN A 44 2.68 37.86 -10.44
C GLN A 44 2.60 36.53 -9.69
N THR A 45 2.28 36.59 -8.40
CA THR A 45 2.09 35.40 -7.58
C THR A 45 0.93 34.53 -8.09
N LEU A 46 -0.21 35.14 -8.39
CA LEU A 46 -1.36 34.45 -8.98
C LEU A 46 -1.00 33.82 -10.35
N GLN A 47 -0.24 34.54 -11.17
CA GLN A 47 0.23 34.04 -12.47
C GLN A 47 1.20 32.88 -12.30
N ASN A 48 2.07 32.89 -11.29
CA ASN A 48 2.97 31.77 -11.00
C ASN A 48 2.20 30.51 -10.58
N VAL A 49 1.11 30.66 -9.81
CA VAL A 49 0.23 29.55 -9.41
C VAL A 49 -0.59 29.05 -10.61
N LEU A 50 -1.08 29.97 -11.45
CA LEU A 50 -1.90 29.64 -12.62
C LEU A 50 -1.10 29.15 -13.83
N ALA A 51 0.15 29.57 -14.00
CA ALA A 51 1.01 29.21 -15.13
C ALA A 51 1.09 27.69 -15.38
N PRO A 52 1.35 26.83 -14.37
CA PRO A 52 1.38 25.38 -14.59
C PRO A 52 0.00 24.83 -15.02
N ILE A 53 -1.09 25.46 -14.58
CA ILE A 53 -2.47 25.08 -14.91
C ILE A 53 -2.81 25.50 -16.35
N LEU A 54 -2.46 26.73 -16.73
CA LEU A 54 -2.82 27.35 -18.02
C LEU A 54 -1.95 26.87 -19.18
N GLN A 55 -0.68 26.52 -18.93
CA GLN A 55 0.26 26.07 -19.96
C GLN A 55 0.25 24.54 -20.14
N GLU A 56 -0.59 23.81 -19.39
CA GLU A 56 -0.65 22.34 -19.38
C GLU A 56 0.72 21.67 -19.14
N ARG A 57 1.71 22.39 -18.63
CA ARG A 57 3.07 21.90 -18.37
C ARG A 57 3.19 21.59 -16.88
N PHE A 58 2.78 20.39 -16.50
CA PHE A 58 3.23 19.80 -15.25
C PHE A 58 4.71 19.48 -15.44
N ARG A 59 5.59 20.36 -14.98
CA ARG A 59 6.99 19.99 -14.82
C ARG A 59 7.06 19.11 -13.58
N ASP A 60 7.57 17.90 -13.74
CA ASP A 60 8.14 17.09 -12.66
C ASP A 60 9.43 17.78 -12.14
N SER A 61 9.32 19.03 -11.70
CA SER A 61 10.45 19.73 -11.12
C SER A 61 10.63 19.19 -9.70
N GLU A 62 11.65 18.34 -9.55
CA GLU A 62 12.24 17.78 -8.33
C GLU A 62 12.72 18.83 -7.29
N ASN A 63 12.22 20.06 -7.34
CA ASN A 63 12.50 21.06 -6.32
C ASN A 63 11.53 20.87 -5.15
N ASN A 64 11.97 20.06 -4.19
CA ASN A 64 11.43 19.85 -2.85
C ASN A 64 11.45 21.15 -2.01
N LYS A 65 10.78 22.21 -2.46
CA LYS A 65 10.41 23.30 -1.56
C LYS A 65 9.06 22.98 -0.94
N PRO A 66 8.90 23.14 0.38
CA PRO A 66 7.62 22.92 1.04
C PRO A 66 6.58 23.88 0.44
N ASP A 67 5.45 23.32 -0.01
CA ASP A 67 4.29 24.09 -0.46
C ASP A 67 3.79 24.91 0.73
N ARG A 68 4.13 26.21 0.74
CA ARG A 68 3.62 27.15 1.73
C ARG A 68 2.38 27.81 1.16
N ALA A 69 1.35 27.93 1.98
CA ALA A 69 0.15 28.69 1.66
C ALA A 69 0.54 30.12 1.25
N VAL A 70 -0.04 30.60 0.15
CA VAL A 70 0.35 31.84 -0.49
C VAL A 70 -0.69 32.91 -0.19
N LYS A 71 -0.29 33.95 0.53
CA LYS A 71 -1.16 35.10 0.81
C LYS A 71 -1.17 36.05 -0.40
N LEU A 72 -2.34 36.29 -0.95
CA LEU A 72 -2.61 37.26 -1.99
C LEU A 72 -3.36 38.46 -1.41
N GLU A 73 -2.98 39.64 -1.86
CA GLU A 73 -3.61 40.89 -1.44
C GLU A 73 -3.95 41.74 -2.66
N PHE A 74 -5.24 42.06 -2.81
CA PHE A 74 -5.71 42.86 -3.94
C PHE A 74 -6.45 44.11 -3.47
N TYR A 75 -6.18 45.23 -4.14
CA TYR A 75 -6.93 46.46 -4.05
C TYR A 75 -7.91 46.58 -5.22
N LEU A 76 -9.15 46.98 -4.92
CA LEU A 76 -10.22 47.15 -5.91
C LEU A 76 -10.28 48.58 -6.47
N LYS A 77 -10.46 48.70 -7.80
CA LYS A 77 -10.59 49.98 -8.52
C LYS A 77 -11.70 50.91 -8.00
N ASN A 78 -12.83 50.36 -7.54
CA ASN A 78 -14.04 51.13 -7.19
C ASN A 78 -14.25 51.30 -5.68
N SER A 79 -13.23 51.03 -4.85
CA SER A 79 -13.41 51.19 -3.41
C SER A 79 -13.35 52.66 -3.02
N LYS A 80 -14.50 53.21 -2.60
CA LYS A 80 -14.57 54.54 -2.00
C LYS A 80 -13.61 54.60 -0.79
N VAL A 81 -12.93 55.74 -0.68
CA VAL A 81 -11.72 56.05 0.11
C VAL A 81 -11.70 55.57 1.57
N ASN A 82 -12.84 55.22 2.18
CA ASN A 82 -12.93 54.87 3.61
C ASN A 82 -13.48 53.47 3.93
N SER A 83 -13.55 52.55 2.96
CA SER A 83 -13.99 51.19 3.28
C SER A 83 -12.80 50.25 3.51
N LYS A 84 -12.75 49.60 4.68
CA LYS A 84 -11.93 48.40 4.94
C LYS A 84 -12.15 47.28 3.90
N LEU A 85 -13.18 47.42 3.07
CA LEU A 85 -13.53 46.59 1.90
C LEU A 85 -12.69 46.89 0.64
N SER A 86 -11.76 47.85 0.67
CA SER A 86 -10.86 48.16 -0.45
C SER A 86 -9.80 47.09 -0.70
N ARG A 87 -9.42 46.37 0.36
CA ARG A 87 -8.33 45.39 0.37
C ARG A 87 -8.91 44.00 0.60
N ILE A 88 -8.60 43.09 -0.30
CA ILE A 88 -9.00 41.69 -0.23
C ILE A 88 -7.76 40.89 0.08
N GLU A 89 -7.76 40.24 1.23
CA GLU A 89 -6.75 39.25 1.60
C GLU A 89 -7.33 37.86 1.33
N HIS A 90 -6.58 37.05 0.60
CA HIS A 90 -6.97 35.68 0.29
C HIS A 90 -5.75 34.78 0.33
N THR A 91 -5.87 33.65 1.01
CA THR A 91 -4.78 32.69 1.13
C THR A 91 -5.07 31.50 0.24
N LEU A 92 -4.21 31.28 -0.76
CA LEU A 92 -4.25 30.07 -1.57
C LEU A 92 -3.57 28.93 -0.81
N PRO A 93 -4.15 27.73 -0.81
CA PRO A 93 -3.65 26.61 -0.01
C PRO A 93 -2.29 26.08 -0.51
N ILE A 94 -1.99 26.24 -1.81
CA ILE A 94 -0.84 25.59 -2.47
C ILE A 94 -0.20 26.56 -3.48
N SER A 95 1.14 26.58 -3.55
CA SER A 95 1.91 27.45 -4.45
C SER A 95 2.15 26.79 -5.81
N SER A 96 2.25 25.46 -5.85
CA SER A 96 2.38 24.69 -7.10
C SER A 96 1.50 23.44 -7.05
N PRO A 97 0.37 23.39 -7.76
CA PRO A 97 -0.49 22.21 -7.74
C PRO A 97 0.19 21.05 -8.47
N LYS A 98 0.54 19.99 -7.73
CA LYS A 98 1.25 18.80 -8.25
C LYS A 98 0.32 17.65 -8.60
N SER A 99 -0.88 17.62 -8.02
CA SER A 99 -1.90 16.62 -8.27
C SER A 99 -3.18 17.20 -8.87
N ALA A 100 -4.01 16.35 -9.47
CA ALA A 100 -5.32 16.76 -9.98
C ALA A 100 -6.23 17.28 -8.85
N LEU A 101 -6.11 16.73 -7.63
CA LEU A 101 -6.84 17.21 -6.46
C LEU A 101 -6.42 18.64 -6.11
N ASP A 102 -5.11 18.93 -6.12
CA ASP A 102 -4.55 20.26 -5.83
C ASP A 102 -5.01 21.31 -6.85
N LEU A 103 -5.18 20.91 -8.12
CA LEU A 103 -5.72 21.79 -9.16
C LEU A 103 -7.14 22.22 -8.81
N TRP A 104 -8.01 21.27 -8.44
CA TRP A 104 -9.40 21.57 -8.15
C TRP A 104 -9.58 22.33 -6.83
N THR A 105 -8.77 22.04 -5.80
CA THR A 105 -8.79 22.82 -4.54
C THR A 105 -8.23 24.23 -4.71
N THR A 106 -7.22 24.41 -5.56
CA THR A 106 -6.75 25.74 -5.95
C THR A 106 -7.81 26.48 -6.77
N THR A 107 -8.54 25.77 -7.64
CA THR A 107 -9.63 26.32 -8.44
C THR A 107 -10.77 26.83 -7.57
N THR A 108 -11.23 26.06 -6.58
CA THR A 108 -12.27 26.51 -5.65
C THR A 108 -11.82 27.70 -4.81
N SER A 109 -10.55 27.73 -4.39
CA SER A 109 -9.97 28.89 -3.70
C SER A 109 -9.98 30.14 -4.59
N ILE A 110 -9.65 30.00 -5.88
CA ILE A 110 -9.70 31.11 -6.85
C ILE A 110 -11.15 31.56 -7.11
N LEU A 111 -12.11 30.64 -7.16
CA LEU A 111 -13.53 31.00 -7.26
C LEU A 111 -14.01 31.74 -6.00
N ASP A 112 -13.54 31.37 -4.81
CA ASP A 112 -13.79 32.11 -3.57
C ASP A 112 -13.15 33.51 -3.59
N LEU A 113 -11.93 33.63 -4.12
CA LEU A 113 -11.30 34.93 -4.39
C LEU A 113 -12.16 35.78 -5.34
N CYS A 114 -12.72 35.19 -6.40
CA CYS A 114 -13.63 35.90 -7.31
C CYS A 114 -14.87 36.43 -6.58
N ARG A 115 -15.46 35.62 -5.69
CA ARG A 115 -16.60 36.01 -4.85
C ARG A 115 -16.22 37.19 -3.94
N LYS A 116 -15.05 37.13 -3.28
CA LYS A 116 -14.52 38.23 -2.43
C LYS A 116 -14.25 39.51 -3.21
N ILE A 117 -13.85 39.41 -4.48
CA ILE A 117 -13.67 40.54 -5.43
C ILE A 117 -15.02 41.08 -5.95
N GLY A 118 -16.14 40.46 -5.56
CA GLY A 118 -17.48 40.83 -6.02
C GLY A 118 -17.70 40.51 -7.50
N ILE A 119 -17.07 39.44 -8.00
CA ILE A 119 -17.37 38.86 -9.31
C ILE A 119 -18.45 37.81 -9.08
N GLN A 120 -19.54 37.87 -9.85
CA GLN A 120 -20.58 36.87 -9.80
C GLN A 120 -20.04 35.55 -10.37
N VAL A 121 -19.84 34.58 -9.47
CA VAL A 121 -19.49 33.19 -9.80
C VAL A 121 -20.79 32.42 -9.96
N MET A 122 -20.89 31.59 -11.01
CA MET A 122 -22.08 30.78 -11.20
C MET A 122 -22.07 29.63 -10.19
N PRO A 123 -23.19 29.33 -9.51
CA PRO A 123 -23.27 28.19 -8.59
C PRO A 123 -22.86 26.87 -9.26
N SER A 124 -23.25 26.68 -10.53
CA SER A 124 -22.89 25.51 -11.34
C SER A 124 -21.38 25.28 -11.46
N ASP A 125 -20.56 26.32 -11.48
CA ASP A 125 -19.10 26.18 -11.61
C ASP A 125 -18.44 25.80 -10.28
N ILE A 126 -19.03 26.25 -9.17
CA ILE A 126 -18.63 25.85 -7.81
C ILE A 126 -19.02 24.39 -7.60
N ASP A 127 -20.26 24.02 -7.93
CA ASP A 127 -20.76 22.65 -7.81
C ASP A 127 -19.93 21.70 -8.68
N ALA A 128 -19.57 22.09 -9.91
CA ALA A 128 -18.70 21.29 -10.77
C ALA A 128 -17.31 21.08 -10.16
N ALA A 129 -16.72 22.13 -9.58
CA ALA A 129 -15.42 22.03 -8.91
C ALA A 129 -15.49 21.17 -7.64
N GLU A 130 -16.54 21.31 -6.83
CA GLU A 130 -16.76 20.51 -5.62
C GLU A 130 -17.07 19.04 -5.93
N GLN A 131 -17.83 18.76 -7.01
CA GLN A 131 -18.06 17.41 -7.51
C GLN A 131 -16.77 16.77 -8.02
N MET A 132 -15.89 17.53 -8.68
CA MET A 132 -14.58 17.04 -9.10
C MET A 132 -13.65 16.77 -7.91
N ILE A 133 -13.63 17.64 -6.90
CA ILE A 133 -12.91 17.38 -5.65
C ILE A 133 -13.48 16.14 -4.96
N SER A 134 -14.81 16.00 -4.89
CA SER A 134 -15.49 14.89 -4.24
C SER A 134 -15.30 13.57 -4.98
N SER A 135 -15.26 13.58 -6.31
CA SER A 135 -15.02 12.38 -7.10
C SER A 135 -13.56 11.94 -7.03
N LEU A 136 -12.60 12.89 -7.06
CA LEU A 136 -11.18 12.59 -6.88
C LEU A 136 -10.87 12.16 -5.44
N SER A 137 -11.48 12.80 -4.44
CA SER A 137 -11.33 12.40 -3.04
C SER A 137 -11.97 11.04 -2.79
N LYS A 138 -13.14 10.73 -3.38
CA LYS A 138 -13.75 9.39 -3.36
C LYS A 138 -12.95 8.35 -4.16
N GLN A 139 -12.28 8.70 -5.25
CA GLN A 139 -11.31 7.80 -5.88
C GLN A 139 -10.11 7.51 -4.96
N HIS A 140 -9.78 8.43 -4.05
CA HIS A 140 -8.84 8.20 -2.95
C HIS A 140 -9.45 7.56 -1.69
N SER A 141 -10.79 7.53 -1.55
CA SER A 141 -11.51 7.15 -0.31
C SER A 141 -12.51 5.98 -0.46
N SER A 142 -12.74 5.47 -1.68
CA SER A 142 -13.36 4.17 -1.93
C SER A 142 -12.25 3.11 -1.99
N PRO A 143 -12.47 1.91 -1.42
CA PRO A 143 -11.43 0.93 -1.11
C PRO A 143 -10.94 0.25 -2.39
N SER A 144 -10.07 0.94 -3.10
CA SER A 144 -9.25 0.41 -4.18
C SER A 144 -7.84 0.94 -3.92
N TYR A 145 -7.11 0.24 -3.05
CA TYR A 145 -5.72 0.51 -2.64
C TYR A 145 -5.52 1.73 -1.72
N ALA A 146 -5.89 1.59 -0.45
CA ALA A 146 -5.37 2.44 0.62
C ALA A 146 -3.83 2.36 0.65
N ARG A 147 -3.14 3.47 0.35
CA ARG A 147 -1.71 3.61 0.68
C ARG A 147 -1.60 3.64 2.21
N LYS A 148 -1.17 2.51 2.77
CA LYS A 148 -0.69 2.42 4.15
C LYS A 148 0.36 3.53 4.38
N PRO A 149 0.42 4.15 5.58
CA PRO A 149 1.53 5.03 5.93
C PRO A 149 2.85 4.30 5.65
N ALA A 150 3.87 5.05 5.19
CA ALA A 150 5.18 4.47 4.93
C ALA A 150 5.60 3.68 6.18
N PRO A 151 5.85 2.36 6.04
CA PRO A 151 6.06 1.51 7.19
C PRO A 151 7.26 2.04 7.98
N SER A 152 7.11 2.18 9.29
CA SER A 152 8.24 2.50 10.17
C SER A 152 9.38 1.50 9.94
N LEU A 153 10.63 1.85 10.28
CA LEU A 153 11.75 0.89 10.19
C LEU A 153 11.42 -0.43 10.90
N SER A 154 10.66 -0.38 12.00
CA SER A 154 10.11 -1.54 12.70
C SER A 154 9.07 -2.31 11.87
N GLN A 155 8.20 -1.62 11.13
CA GLN A 155 7.25 -2.24 10.19
C GLN A 155 7.91 -2.72 8.89
N ILE A 156 9.03 -2.13 8.45
CA ILE A 156 9.82 -2.62 7.31
C ILE A 156 10.54 -3.89 7.75
N PHE A 157 11.17 -3.88 8.92
CA PHE A 157 11.77 -5.10 9.50
C PHE A 157 10.71 -6.17 9.71
N ALA A 158 9.56 -5.84 10.30
CA ALA A 158 8.46 -6.79 10.43
C ALA A 158 7.95 -7.24 9.05
N ASN A 159 7.75 -6.34 8.08
CA ASN A 159 7.32 -6.75 6.74
C ASN A 159 8.36 -7.59 6.02
N GLU A 160 9.66 -7.36 6.15
CA GLU A 160 10.66 -8.27 5.58
C GLU A 160 10.71 -9.58 6.35
N LEU A 161 10.60 -9.55 7.68
CA LEU A 161 10.53 -10.76 8.48
C LEU A 161 9.29 -11.58 8.12
N TYR A 162 8.13 -10.95 7.88
CA TYR A 162 6.80 -11.52 7.61
C TYR A 162 6.44 -11.72 6.12
N GLN A 163 7.08 -11.01 5.18
CA GLN A 163 6.90 -11.17 3.73
C GLN A 163 8.08 -11.88 3.07
N SER A 164 9.19 -12.12 3.79
CA SER A 164 10.08 -13.21 3.44
C SER A 164 9.25 -14.50 3.35
N PRO A 165 9.50 -15.38 2.37
CA PRO A 165 8.80 -16.66 2.20
C PRO A 165 8.76 -17.53 3.48
N LEU A 166 9.57 -17.19 4.47
CA LEU A 166 9.62 -17.81 5.79
C LEU A 166 8.46 -17.43 6.73
N ALA A 167 7.69 -16.36 6.47
CA ALA A 167 6.77 -15.83 7.49
C ALA A 167 5.41 -15.31 6.99
N GLN A 168 5.10 -15.51 5.70
CA GLN A 168 3.70 -15.54 5.25
C GLN A 168 2.89 -16.70 5.89
N ASN A 169 3.53 -17.54 6.70
CA ASN A 169 2.93 -18.67 7.42
C ASN A 169 2.31 -18.30 8.78
N VAL A 170 2.36 -17.06 9.25
CA VAL A 170 2.08 -16.76 10.69
C VAL A 170 0.76 -16.02 10.95
N THR A 171 0.03 -15.50 9.96
CA THR A 171 -1.24 -14.77 10.21
C THR A 171 -2.51 -15.37 9.61
N ASP A 172 -2.40 -16.55 8.99
CA ASP A 172 -3.55 -17.31 8.45
C ASP A 172 -3.74 -18.66 9.19
N VAL A 173 -3.38 -18.66 10.48
CA VAL A 173 -3.21 -19.86 11.33
C VAL A 173 -4.51 -20.64 11.56
N SER A 174 -5.69 -20.08 11.24
CA SER A 174 -6.96 -20.82 11.44
C SER A 174 -7.56 -21.42 10.18
N ASN A 175 -7.17 -21.02 8.96
CA ASN A 175 -7.91 -21.42 7.74
C ASN A 175 -7.05 -21.77 6.50
N ARG A 176 -5.72 -21.76 6.58
CA ARG A 176 -4.84 -22.24 5.50
C ARG A 176 -3.69 -23.10 6.00
N LEU A 177 -4.00 -24.27 6.56
CA LEU A 177 -3.15 -25.38 6.14
C LEU A 177 -3.45 -25.61 4.65
N PRO A 178 -2.46 -25.65 3.73
CA PRO A 178 -2.67 -26.42 2.52
C PRO A 178 -3.18 -27.76 3.03
N LYS A 179 -4.30 -28.28 2.49
CA LYS A 179 -4.74 -29.64 2.84
C LYS A 179 -3.52 -30.53 2.58
N LEU A 180 -2.76 -30.85 3.62
CA LEU A 180 -1.61 -31.74 3.58
C LEU A 180 -2.26 -33.09 3.35
N GLN A 181 -2.57 -33.36 2.09
CA GLN A 181 -3.18 -34.59 1.68
C GLN A 181 -2.10 -35.63 1.91
N LEU A 182 -2.28 -36.45 2.95
CA LEU A 182 -1.37 -37.54 3.26
C LEU A 182 -1.09 -38.40 2.03
N ASP A 183 -2.10 -38.55 1.17
CA ASP A 183 -2.05 -39.34 -0.05
C ASP A 183 -1.19 -38.72 -1.17
N LYS A 184 -0.70 -37.48 -1.00
CA LYS A 184 0.22 -36.80 -1.94
C LYS A 184 1.68 -36.85 -1.47
N ASN A 185 1.96 -37.39 -0.30
CA ASN A 185 3.33 -37.52 0.18
C ASN A 185 3.92 -38.86 -0.27
N GLU A 186 4.78 -38.83 -1.29
CA GLU A 186 5.48 -40.01 -1.82
C GLU A 186 6.48 -40.60 -0.81
N LEU A 187 6.84 -39.84 0.22
CA LEU A 187 7.75 -40.25 1.28
C LEU A 187 7.02 -40.73 2.54
N LEU A 188 5.69 -40.90 2.49
CA LEU A 188 4.90 -41.46 3.59
C LEU A 188 4.63 -42.95 3.36
N PHE A 189 5.14 -43.78 4.25
CA PHE A 189 5.02 -45.22 4.20
C PHE A 189 4.19 -45.73 5.39
N PHE A 190 3.30 -46.67 5.12
CA PHE A 190 2.63 -47.45 6.15
C PHE A 190 3.16 -48.87 6.09
N GLN A 191 3.30 -49.51 7.24
CA GLN A 191 3.66 -50.92 7.32
C GLN A 191 2.74 -51.78 6.42
N PRO A 192 3.29 -52.69 5.57
CA PRO A 192 2.51 -53.42 4.57
C PRO A 192 1.33 -54.27 5.10
N HIS A 193 1.43 -54.76 6.35
CA HIS A 193 0.43 -55.63 6.97
C HIS A 193 -0.35 -54.96 8.11
N MET A 194 -0.35 -53.63 8.15
CA MET A 194 -1.04 -52.87 9.17
C MET A 194 -2.57 -53.08 9.10
N ASN A 195 -3.21 -53.27 10.26
CA ASN A 195 -4.66 -53.36 10.34
C ASN A 195 -5.32 -52.08 9.80
N SER A 196 -6.33 -52.22 8.93
CA SER A 196 -7.05 -51.10 8.29
C SER A 196 -7.57 -50.08 9.31
N LYS A 197 -8.08 -50.53 10.46
CA LYS A 197 -8.61 -49.65 11.51
C LYS A 197 -7.50 -48.80 12.14
N ILE A 198 -6.34 -49.41 12.39
CA ILE A 198 -5.20 -48.74 13.01
C ILE A 198 -4.59 -47.77 12.01
N LYS A 199 -4.50 -48.16 10.74
CA LYS A 199 -4.06 -47.28 9.65
C LYS A 199 -4.92 -46.03 9.50
N GLU A 200 -6.25 -46.17 9.55
CA GLU A 200 -7.18 -45.03 9.52
C GLU A 200 -7.05 -44.13 10.75
N SER A 201 -6.99 -44.73 11.94
CA SER A 201 -6.76 -44.01 13.20
C SER A 201 -5.46 -43.20 13.15
N MET A 202 -4.39 -43.81 12.65
CA MET A 202 -3.07 -43.19 12.54
C MET A 202 -3.04 -42.07 11.49
N LYS A 203 -3.70 -42.26 10.34
CA LYS A 203 -3.90 -41.18 9.36
C LYS A 203 -4.64 -40.00 9.98
N SER A 204 -5.71 -40.26 10.72
CA SER A 204 -6.50 -39.21 11.39
C SER A 204 -5.67 -38.48 12.46
N ASN A 205 -4.94 -39.23 13.30
CA ASN A 205 -4.08 -38.66 14.33
C ASN A 205 -2.97 -37.80 13.70
N LEU A 206 -2.29 -38.32 12.68
CA LEU A 206 -1.25 -37.60 11.95
C LEU A 206 -1.82 -36.34 11.26
N GLN A 207 -3.01 -36.42 10.67
CA GLN A 207 -3.66 -35.26 10.04
C GLN A 207 -3.99 -34.16 11.05
N GLN A 208 -4.38 -34.53 12.26
CA GLN A 208 -4.66 -33.59 13.36
C GLN A 208 -3.38 -33.03 13.99
N ALA A 209 -2.33 -33.84 14.08
CA ALA A 209 -1.06 -33.48 14.68
C ALA A 209 -0.18 -32.63 13.74
N LEU A 210 -0.25 -32.86 12.42
CA LEU A 210 0.59 -32.20 11.41
C LEU A 210 0.72 -30.68 11.56
N PRO A 211 -0.35 -29.89 11.80
CA PRO A 211 -0.25 -28.46 12.06
C PRO A 211 0.71 -28.07 13.19
N MET A 212 0.82 -28.91 14.22
CA MET A 212 1.61 -28.67 15.42
C MET A 212 3.06 -29.14 15.28
N LEU A 213 3.34 -29.99 14.28
CA LEU A 213 4.64 -30.63 14.08
C LEU A 213 5.58 -29.86 13.13
N CYS A 214 5.27 -28.59 12.80
CA CYS A 214 6.07 -27.74 11.90
C CYS A 214 6.52 -28.46 10.61
N PRO A 215 5.58 -28.91 9.77
CA PRO A 215 5.85 -29.78 8.62
C PRO A 215 6.81 -29.14 7.61
N GLU A 216 6.95 -27.81 7.59
CA GLU A 216 7.86 -27.07 6.72
C GLU A 216 9.33 -27.52 6.86
N ARG A 217 9.70 -28.05 8.04
CA ARG A 217 11.06 -28.49 8.33
C ARG A 217 11.39 -29.87 7.74
N TRP A 218 10.42 -30.76 7.58
CA TRP A 218 10.68 -32.18 7.35
C TRP A 218 9.71 -32.89 6.40
N TRP A 219 8.49 -32.38 6.24
CA TRP A 219 7.48 -32.95 5.35
C TRP A 219 7.96 -32.91 3.90
N GLN A 220 7.82 -34.04 3.19
CA GLN A 220 8.36 -34.27 1.83
C GLN A 220 9.89 -34.12 1.70
N LYS A 221 10.62 -33.99 2.80
CA LYS A 221 12.10 -33.92 2.81
C LYS A 221 12.74 -35.15 3.43
N VAL A 222 12.05 -35.78 4.37
CA VAL A 222 12.49 -37.01 5.05
C VAL A 222 11.40 -38.07 4.91
N PRO A 223 11.75 -39.33 4.60
CA PRO A 223 10.84 -40.46 4.68
C PRO A 223 10.23 -40.61 6.07
N LEU A 224 8.90 -40.81 6.11
CA LEU A 224 8.15 -41.09 7.32
C LEU A 224 7.56 -42.49 7.22
N LEU A 225 7.87 -43.35 8.18
CA LEU A 225 7.32 -44.68 8.31
C LEU A 225 6.35 -44.74 9.50
N CYS A 226 5.12 -45.16 9.23
CA CYS A 226 4.08 -45.37 10.22
C CYS A 226 3.96 -46.88 10.52
N VAL A 227 4.26 -47.27 11.76
CA VAL A 227 4.20 -48.66 12.24
C VAL A 227 3.19 -48.83 13.37
N GLU A 228 2.74 -50.06 13.56
CA GLU A 228 1.79 -50.37 14.66
C GLU A 228 2.49 -50.35 16.02
N ASP A 229 3.68 -50.95 16.12
CA ASP A 229 4.47 -51.09 17.34
C ASP A 229 5.97 -50.90 17.02
N GLU A 230 6.74 -50.36 17.98
CA GLU A 230 8.20 -50.24 17.90
C GLU A 230 8.87 -51.60 17.77
N GLN A 231 8.24 -52.67 18.25
CA GLN A 231 8.78 -54.02 18.08
C GLN A 231 8.94 -54.45 16.61
N VAL A 232 8.19 -53.83 15.70
CA VAL A 232 8.24 -54.12 14.26
C VAL A 232 9.54 -53.64 13.62
N ILE A 233 10.14 -52.57 14.16
CA ILE A 233 11.39 -51.99 13.62
C ILE A 233 12.65 -52.57 14.29
N ASN A 234 12.50 -53.47 15.26
CA ASN A 234 13.64 -54.11 15.93
C ASN A 234 14.48 -54.93 14.93
N GLY A 235 15.70 -54.46 14.67
CA GLY A 235 16.63 -55.10 13.72
C GLY A 235 16.53 -54.60 12.28
N ILE A 236 15.69 -53.59 12.00
CA ILE A 236 15.61 -52.90 10.71
C ILE A 236 16.46 -51.64 10.79
N ASP A 237 17.32 -51.42 9.79
CA ASP A 237 18.02 -50.15 9.64
C ASP A 237 17.03 -49.06 9.21
N VAL A 238 16.69 -48.18 10.15
CA VAL A 238 15.83 -47.00 9.96
C VAL A 238 16.67 -45.72 9.89
N SER A 239 17.93 -45.81 9.47
CA SER A 239 18.76 -44.64 9.21
C SER A 239 18.13 -43.76 8.13
N GLY A 240 18.04 -42.46 8.39
CA GLY A 240 17.42 -41.48 7.50
C GLY A 240 15.89 -41.51 7.41
N ILE A 241 15.21 -42.33 8.22
CA ILE A 241 13.74 -42.45 8.23
C ILE A 241 13.19 -41.99 9.59
N LEU A 242 12.17 -41.14 9.59
CA LEU A 242 11.37 -40.84 10.78
C LEU A 242 10.37 -41.97 11.00
N VAL A 243 10.20 -42.44 12.23
CA VAL A 243 9.26 -43.51 12.56
C VAL A 243 8.25 -43.01 13.57
N PHE A 244 6.96 -43.14 13.24
CA PHE A 244 5.87 -42.94 14.18
C PHE A 244 5.18 -44.26 14.47
N THR A 245 4.76 -44.45 15.72
CA THR A 245 3.98 -45.62 16.13
C THR A 245 2.53 -45.23 16.40
N ALA A 246 1.62 -46.20 16.32
CA ALA A 246 0.19 -45.96 16.49
C ALA A 246 -0.18 -45.39 17.88
N ASN A 247 0.65 -45.63 18.89
CA ASN A 247 0.41 -45.23 20.27
C ASN A 247 1.04 -43.86 20.64
N MET A 248 1.79 -43.22 19.75
CA MET A 248 2.40 -41.93 20.03
C MET A 248 1.36 -40.82 20.14
N SER A 249 1.48 -40.01 21.19
CA SER A 249 0.74 -38.76 21.28
C SER A 249 1.36 -37.68 20.39
N THR A 250 0.62 -36.62 20.11
CA THR A 250 1.14 -35.45 19.37
C THR A 250 2.43 -34.89 19.99
N LYS A 251 2.55 -34.94 21.32
CA LYS A 251 3.73 -34.47 22.05
C LYS A 251 4.93 -35.40 21.85
N ASP A 252 4.70 -36.70 21.82
CA ASP A 252 5.75 -37.70 21.59
C ASP A 252 6.27 -37.61 20.14
N MET A 253 5.36 -37.40 19.18
CA MET A 253 5.73 -37.12 17.79
C MET A 253 6.58 -35.85 17.66
N GLN A 254 6.21 -34.79 18.39
CA GLN A 254 6.96 -33.53 18.39
C GLN A 254 8.37 -33.72 18.97
N ASN A 255 8.49 -34.37 20.13
CA ASN A 255 9.78 -34.66 20.75
C ASN A 255 10.66 -35.52 19.82
N CYS A 256 10.08 -36.55 19.19
CA CYS A 256 10.78 -37.41 18.24
C CYS A 256 11.38 -36.61 17.08
N ILE A 257 10.61 -35.66 16.51
CA ILE A 257 11.10 -34.77 15.46
C ILE A 257 12.20 -33.84 16.01
N GLU A 258 11.96 -33.17 17.13
CA GLU A 258 12.92 -32.19 17.66
C GLU A 258 14.28 -32.81 18.01
N GLU A 259 14.29 -34.05 18.52
CA GLU A 259 15.52 -34.75 18.91
C GLU A 259 16.25 -35.38 17.72
N ASN A 260 15.52 -35.89 16.72
CA ASN A 260 16.10 -36.75 15.69
C ASN A 260 16.14 -36.14 14.30
N LEU A 261 15.45 -35.02 14.04
CA LEU A 261 15.26 -34.51 12.69
C LEU A 261 16.57 -34.17 11.97
N ASP A 262 17.48 -33.46 12.62
CA ASP A 262 18.74 -33.02 11.99
C ASP A 262 19.63 -34.23 11.65
N LEU A 263 19.65 -35.24 12.53
CA LEU A 263 20.38 -36.48 12.32
C LEU A 263 19.75 -37.30 11.16
N LYS A 264 18.42 -37.43 11.14
CA LYS A 264 17.71 -38.16 10.06
C LYS A 264 17.81 -37.45 8.72
N LEU A 265 17.79 -36.12 8.68
CA LEU A 265 18.03 -35.35 7.45
C LEU A 265 19.43 -35.63 6.89
N LYS A 266 20.45 -35.67 7.76
CA LYS A 266 21.83 -35.93 7.34
C LYS A 266 21.98 -37.36 6.83
N GLU A 267 21.49 -38.36 7.56
CA GLU A 267 21.52 -39.77 7.13
C GLU A 267 20.80 -39.96 5.78
N TYR A 268 19.64 -39.33 5.60
CA TYR A 268 18.89 -39.42 4.34
C TYR A 268 19.64 -38.78 3.16
N GLN A 269 20.28 -37.62 3.37
CA GLN A 269 21.12 -36.97 2.35
C GLN A 269 22.34 -37.80 1.98
N GLU A 270 22.98 -38.44 2.97
CA GLU A 270 24.11 -39.34 2.75
C GLU A 270 23.70 -40.56 1.91
N HIS A 271 22.53 -41.15 2.18
CA HIS A 271 21.98 -42.25 1.39
C HIS A 271 21.62 -41.84 -0.05
N LEU A 272 21.03 -40.65 -0.25
CA LEU A 272 20.76 -40.11 -1.58
C LEU A 272 22.06 -39.82 -2.36
N GLY A 273 23.08 -39.28 -1.69
CA GLY A 273 24.39 -39.02 -2.26
C GLY A 273 25.16 -40.30 -2.61
N ALA A 274 25.11 -41.31 -1.76
CA ALA A 274 25.76 -42.60 -1.96
C ALA A 274 25.18 -43.37 -3.18
N GLN A 275 23.87 -43.26 -3.44
CA GLN A 275 23.24 -43.85 -4.62
C GLN A 275 23.55 -43.12 -5.95
N SER A 276 24.07 -41.90 -5.90
CA SER A 276 24.40 -41.09 -7.08
C SER A 276 25.81 -41.33 -7.66
N THR A 277 26.62 -42.17 -7.02
CA THR A 277 27.89 -42.64 -7.59
C THR A 277 27.70 -43.98 -8.31
N PRO A 278 27.71 -44.03 -9.65
CA PRO A 278 27.76 -45.31 -10.33
C PRO A 278 29.13 -45.93 -10.04
N LYS A 279 29.12 -47.13 -9.46
CA LYS A 279 30.31 -47.99 -9.43
C LYS A 279 30.79 -48.17 -10.87
N ARG A 280 31.95 -47.59 -11.19
CA ARG A 280 32.77 -47.99 -12.34
C ARG A 280 33.58 -49.22 -11.97
#